data_AF-R7URI8-F1
#
_entry.id   AF-R7URI8-F1
#
_cell.length_a   1.000
_cell.length_b   1.000
_cell.length_c   1.000
_cell.angle_alpha   90.00
_cell.angle_beta   90.00
_cell.angle_gamma   90.00
#
_symmetry.space_group_name_H-M   'P 1'
#
loop_
_entity.id
_entity.type
_entity.pdbx_description
1 polymer ?
#
loop_
_entity_poly.entity_id
_entity_poly.type
_entity_poly.pdbx_seq_one_letter_code
_entity_poly.pdbx_strand_id
1 'polypeptide(L)'
;MGGGDEVSTIMLYIIVALIGAEVNLSAITKAPLYILSGFMILTIHGVLLLLLGRLLKLNLHICGIASIANIGSAPSAAVVAAAYDKNLMPIAIIMALIGSMIGSFVGLLEQTGTSTSTPVFNLAVKRPFYWKEKAISPLVYVQDWQE
;
A
#
# COMPACT_ATOMS: atom_id res chain seq x y z
N MET A 1 -32.89 -10.78 -8.87
CA MET A 1 -31.49 -10.32 -8.66
C MET A 1 -31.52 -8.81 -8.84
N GLY A 2 -31.07 -8.05 -7.85
CA GLY A 2 -31.11 -6.59 -7.90
C GLY A 2 -29.89 -6.06 -8.63
N GLY A 3 -30.06 -5.14 -9.57
CA GLY A 3 -28.97 -4.62 -10.41
C GLY A 3 -27.83 -3.92 -9.65
N GLY A 4 -28.01 -3.63 -8.35
CA GLY A 4 -26.99 -2.99 -7.52
C GLY A 4 -25.74 -3.86 -7.28
N ASP A 5 -25.92 -5.16 -7.07
CA ASP A 5 -24.79 -6.08 -6.80
C ASP A 5 -23.91 -6.26 -8.04
N GLU A 6 -24.55 -6.29 -9.22
CA GLU A 6 -23.91 -6.43 -10.52
C GLU A 6 -23.06 -5.19 -10.86
N VAL A 7 -23.63 -3.99 -10.65
CA VAL A 7 -22.93 -2.71 -10.88
C VAL A 7 -21.75 -2.55 -9.91
N SER A 8 -21.93 -2.90 -8.64
CA SER A 8 -20.86 -2.85 -7.62
C SER A 8 -19.65 -3.71 -8.01
N THR A 9 -19.91 -4.94 -8.46
CA THR A 9 -18.87 -5.88 -8.87
C THR A 9 -18.09 -5.37 -10.09
N ILE A 10 -18.79 -4.80 -11.08
CA ILE A 10 -18.16 -4.22 -12.27
C ILE A 10 -17.28 -3.02 -11.90
N MET A 11 -17.78 -2.12 -11.04
CA MET A 11 -17.02 -0.95 -10.60
C MET A 11 -15.74 -1.35 -9.85
N LEU A 12 -15.82 -2.38 -9.00
CA LEU A 12 -14.67 -2.92 -8.30
C LEU A 12 -13.60 -3.44 -9.26
N TYR A 13 -13.99 -4.18 -10.30
CA TYR A 13 -13.06 -4.64 -11.33
C TYR A 13 -12.42 -3.49 -12.11
N ILE A 14 -13.18 -2.43 -12.41
CA ILE A 14 -12.62 -1.23 -13.05
C ILE A 14 -11.54 -0.60 -12.16
N ILE A 15 -11.80 -0.44 -10.86
CA ILE A 15 -10.81 0.11 -9.91
C ILE A 15 -9.55 -0.74 -9.86
N VAL A 16 -9.70 -2.07 -9.75
CA VAL A 16 -8.55 -2.99 -9.72
C VAL A 16 -7.73 -2.89 -11.01
N ALA A 17 -8.39 -2.81 -12.16
CA ALA A 17 -7.73 -2.64 -13.46
C ALA A 17 -6.96 -1.30 -13.54
N LEU A 18 -7.54 -0.21 -13.03
CA LEU A 18 -6.90 1.11 -13.00
C LEU A 18 -5.66 1.12 -12.09
N ILE A 19 -5.74 0.53 -10.90
CA ILE A 19 -4.59 0.40 -10.00
C ILE A 19 -3.46 -0.39 -10.67
N GLY A 20 -3.80 -1.47 -11.38
CA GLY A 20 -2.82 -2.26 -12.12
C GLY A 20 -2.16 -1.51 -13.28
N ALA A 21 -2.90 -0.63 -13.97
CA ALA A 21 -2.40 0.15 -15.10
C ALA A 21 -1.35 1.20 -14.71
N GLU A 22 -1.35 1.67 -13.46
CA GLU A 22 -0.34 2.62 -12.94
C GLU A 22 1.01 1.97 -12.61
N VAL A 23 1.09 0.63 -12.53
CA VAL A 23 2.31 -0.07 -12.09
C VAL A 23 3.38 -0.07 -13.19
N ASN A 24 4.52 0.59 -12.93
CA ASN A 24 5.66 0.57 -13.82
C ASN A 24 6.50 -0.71 -13.66
N LEU A 25 6.33 -1.65 -14.59
CA LEU A 25 7.05 -2.93 -14.59
C LEU A 25 8.55 -2.81 -14.92
N SER A 26 9.01 -1.71 -15.53
CA SER A 26 10.43 -1.48 -15.80
C SER A 26 11.21 -1.15 -14.53
N ALA A 27 10.54 -0.66 -13.48
CA ALA A 27 11.17 -0.38 -12.19
C ALA A 27 11.47 -1.66 -11.38
N ILE A 28 10.73 -2.75 -11.62
CA ILE A 28 10.90 -4.04 -10.95
C ILE A 28 12.30 -4.62 -11.17
N THR A 29 12.83 -4.53 -12.40
CA THR A 29 14.15 -5.08 -12.75
C THR A 29 15.30 -4.26 -12.16
N LYS A 30 15.06 -2.98 -11.85
CA LYS A 30 16.06 -2.07 -11.28
C LYS A 30 16.17 -2.19 -9.76
N ALA A 31 15.15 -2.73 -9.10
CA ALA A 31 15.05 -2.77 -7.64
C ALA A 31 14.64 -4.17 -7.11
N PRO A 32 15.35 -5.26 -7.48
CA PRO A 32 14.96 -6.62 -7.09
C PRO A 32 15.00 -6.86 -5.58
N LEU A 33 15.86 -6.14 -4.86
CA LEU A 33 15.95 -6.20 -3.39
C LEU A 33 14.64 -5.79 -2.70
N TYR A 34 13.87 -4.84 -3.25
CA TYR A 34 12.60 -4.40 -2.67
C TYR A 34 11.49 -5.45 -2.79
N ILE A 35 11.52 -6.26 -3.86
CA ILE A 35 10.59 -7.38 -4.02
C ILE A 35 10.91 -8.46 -3.00
N LEU A 36 12.19 -8.75 -2.80
CA LEU A 36 12.61 -9.74 -1.81
C LEU A 36 12.24 -9.32 -0.37
N SER A 37 12.40 -8.05 -0.02
CA SER A 37 11.96 -7.54 1.28
C SER A 37 10.44 -7.62 1.45
N GLY A 38 9.67 -7.35 0.39
CA GLY A 38 8.23 -7.55 0.34
C GLY A 38 7.83 -9.00 0.61
N PHE A 39 8.50 -9.95 -0.04
CA PHE A 39 8.24 -11.37 0.18
C PHE A 39 8.59 -11.81 1.61
N MET A 40 9.69 -11.29 2.16
CA MET A 40 10.10 -11.58 3.54
C MET A 40 9.06 -11.13 4.56
N ILE A 41 8.56 -9.89 4.46
CA ILE A 41 7.55 -9.37 5.40
C ILE A 41 6.22 -10.11 5.28
N LEU A 42 5.79 -10.45 4.06
CA LEU A 42 4.58 -11.25 3.83
C LEU A 42 4.70 -12.66 4.44
N THR A 43 5.87 -13.28 4.30
CA THR A 43 6.15 -14.60 4.89
C THR A 43 6.08 -14.54 6.41
N ILE A 44 6.73 -13.56 7.03
CA ILE A 44 6.72 -13.37 8.49
C ILE A 44 5.28 -13.14 8.98
N HIS A 45 4.53 -12.27 8.32
CA HIS A 45 3.15 -11.98 8.68
C HIS A 45 2.26 -13.22 8.56
N GLY A 46 2.37 -13.98 7.47
CA GLY A 46 1.62 -15.22 7.27
C GLY A 46 1.93 -16.28 8.31
N VAL A 47 3.22 -16.49 8.61
CA VAL A 47 3.64 -17.46 9.66
C VAL A 47 3.15 -17.03 11.03
N LEU A 48 3.24 -15.74 11.37
CA LEU A 48 2.76 -15.21 12.65
C LEU A 48 1.25 -15.44 12.81
N LEU A 49 0.46 -15.14 11.78
CA LEU A 49 -0.98 -15.37 11.81
C LEU A 49 -1.36 -16.85 11.88
N LEU A 50 -0.62 -17.74 11.21
CA LEU A 50 -0.86 -19.19 11.31
C LEU A 50 -0.56 -19.71 12.72
N LEU A 51 0.50 -19.22 13.36
CA LEU A 51 0.82 -19.55 14.75
C LEU A 51 -0.26 -19.04 15.71
N LEU A 52 -0.68 -17.79 15.56
CA LEU A 52 -1.77 -17.19 16.34
C LEU A 52 -3.10 -17.92 16.12
N GLY A 53 -3.43 -18.27 14.87
CA GLY A 53 -4.64 -19.01 14.52
C GLY A 53 -4.67 -20.39 15.16
N ARG A 54 -3.51 -21.08 15.21
CA ARG A 54 -3.37 -22.36 15.91
C ARG A 54 -3.49 -22.21 17.43
N LEU A 55 -2.93 -21.16 18.01
CA LEU A 55 -2.95 -20.92 19.45
C LEU A 55 -4.34 -20.51 19.95
N LEU A 56 -5.04 -19.69 19.18
CA LEU A 56 -6.36 -19.15 19.49
C LEU A 56 -7.53 -20.02 18.98
N LYS A 57 -7.23 -21.14 18.30
CA LYS A 57 -8.22 -22.04 17.65
C LYS A 57 -9.20 -21.29 16.75
N LEU A 58 -8.71 -20.29 16.00
CA LEU A 58 -9.53 -19.50 15.08
C LEU A 58 -9.81 -20.28 13.78
N ASN A 59 -11.00 -20.07 13.22
CA ASN A 59 -11.34 -20.61 11.90
C ASN A 59 -10.44 -20.00 10.82
N LEU A 60 -9.89 -20.85 9.95
CA LEU A 60 -8.99 -20.43 8.85
C LEU A 60 -9.65 -19.39 7.92
N HIS A 61 -10.97 -19.42 7.74
CA HIS A 61 -11.69 -18.43 6.93
C HIS A 61 -11.59 -17.00 7.48
N ILE A 62 -11.84 -16.80 8.78
CA ILE A 62 -11.74 -15.46 9.40
C ILE A 62 -10.28 -15.00 9.44
N CYS A 63 -9.34 -15.91 9.70
CA CYS A 63 -7.91 -15.61 9.71
C CYS A 63 -7.41 -15.16 8.33
N GLY A 64 -7.84 -15.83 7.27
CA GLY A 64 -7.52 -15.45 5.88
C GLY A 64 -8.09 -14.07 5.52
N ILE A 65 -9.36 -13.80 5.84
CA ILE A 65 -9.99 -12.49 5.61
C ILE A 65 -9.24 -11.39 6.37
N ALA A 66 -8.86 -11.62 7.62
CA ALA A 66 -8.12 -10.66 8.44
C ALA A 66 -6.73 -10.35 7.86
N SER A 67 -6.02 -11.36 7.34
CA SER A 67 -4.71 -11.15 6.71
C SER A 67 -4.82 -10.28 5.44
N ILE A 68 -5.80 -10.58 4.59
CA ILE A 68 -6.05 -9.83 3.34
C ILE A 68 -6.56 -8.43 3.65
N ALA A 69 -7.30 -8.23 4.73
CA ALA A 69 -7.68 -6.91 5.21
C ALA A 69 -6.47 -6.05 5.60
N ASN A 70 -5.44 -6.64 6.24
CA ASN A 70 -4.33 -5.87 6.79
C ASN A 70 -3.13 -5.70 5.83
N ILE A 71 -2.83 -6.72 5.02
CA ILE A 71 -1.79 -6.63 3.97
C ILE A 71 -2.36 -6.04 2.69
N GLY A 72 -3.56 -6.49 2.34
CA GLY A 72 -4.24 -6.05 1.14
C GLY A 72 -4.93 -4.71 1.36
N SER A 73 -5.87 -4.43 0.48
CA SER A 73 -6.69 -3.22 0.50
C SER A 73 -8.12 -3.55 0.89
N ALA A 74 -8.86 -2.57 1.40
CA ALA A 74 -10.29 -2.69 1.68
C ALA A 74 -11.10 -3.33 0.53
N PRO A 75 -10.89 -2.96 -0.76
CA PRO A 75 -11.54 -3.66 -1.87
C PRO A 75 -11.18 -5.14 -1.98
N SER A 76 -9.90 -5.52 -1.81
CA SER A 76 -9.48 -6.94 -1.87
C SER A 76 -10.08 -7.77 -0.72
N ALA A 77 -10.15 -7.17 0.48
CA ALA A 77 -10.74 -7.80 1.65
C ALA A 77 -12.25 -8.02 1.49
N ALA A 78 -12.95 -7.06 0.88
CA ALA A 78 -14.38 -7.15 0.60
C ALA A 78 -14.70 -8.30 -0.37
N VAL A 79 -13.92 -8.47 -1.46
CA VAL A 79 -14.12 -9.56 -2.43
C VAL A 79 -13.99 -10.91 -1.75
N VAL A 80 -12.92 -11.12 -1.00
CA VAL A 80 -12.65 -12.41 -0.37
C VAL A 80 -13.67 -12.70 0.73
N ALA A 81 -14.07 -11.69 1.51
CA ALA A 81 -15.14 -11.86 2.50
C ALA A 81 -16.49 -12.20 1.85
N ALA A 82 -16.85 -11.54 0.74
CA ALA A 82 -18.09 -11.81 0.01
C ALA A 82 -18.13 -13.22 -0.58
N ALA A 83 -16.98 -13.81 -0.91
CA ALA A 83 -16.87 -15.21 -1.35
C ALA A 83 -17.14 -16.23 -0.23
N TYR A 84 -16.96 -15.84 1.05
CA TYR A 84 -17.29 -16.68 2.20
C TYR A 84 -18.72 -16.43 2.70
N ASP A 85 -19.01 -15.20 3.13
CA ASP A 85 -20.33 -14.76 3.56
C ASP A 85 -20.41 -13.24 3.44
N LYS A 86 -21.43 -12.74 2.73
CA LYS A 86 -21.71 -11.31 2.55
C LYS A 86 -21.84 -10.54 3.87
N ASN A 87 -22.22 -11.19 4.97
CA ASN A 87 -22.29 -10.57 6.30
C ASN A 87 -20.90 -10.20 6.87
N LEU A 88 -19.83 -10.84 6.39
CA LEU A 88 -18.46 -10.58 6.81
C LEU A 88 -17.81 -9.45 5.99
N MET A 89 -18.40 -9.07 4.85
CA MET A 89 -17.89 -7.99 4.01
C MET A 89 -17.69 -6.66 4.76
N PRO A 90 -18.66 -6.13 5.53
CA PRO A 90 -18.47 -4.90 6.29
C PRO A 90 -17.40 -5.03 7.38
N ILE A 91 -17.27 -6.19 8.04
CA ILE A 91 -16.25 -6.41 9.06
C ILE A 91 -14.84 -6.35 8.44
N ALA A 92 -14.67 -6.95 7.26
CA ALA A 92 -13.40 -6.97 6.55
C ALA A 92 -12.98 -5.57 6.10
N ILE A 93 -13.92 -4.76 5.61
CA ILE A 93 -13.68 -3.37 5.18
C ILE A 93 -13.23 -2.51 6.36
N ILE A 94 -13.95 -2.56 7.48
CA ILE A 94 -13.60 -1.78 8.68
C ILE A 94 -12.23 -2.20 9.20
N MET A 95 -11.95 -3.50 9.24
CA MET A 95 -10.65 -4.02 9.66
C MET A 95 -9.51 -3.50 8.78
N ALA A 96 -9.70 -3.48 7.45
CA ALA A 96 -8.71 -2.98 6.52
C ALA A 96 -8.45 -1.47 6.69
N LEU A 97 -9.51 -0.69 6.90
CA LEU A 97 -9.40 0.75 7.13
C LEU A 97 -8.63 1.06 8.42
N ILE A 98 -8.94 0.36 9.50
CA ILE A 98 -8.23 0.54 10.79
C ILE A 98 -6.76 0.15 10.64
N GLY A 99 -6.46 -0.98 9.99
CA GLY A 99 -5.08 -1.42 9.73
C GLY A 99 -4.29 -0.38 8.92
N SER A 100 -4.88 0.15 7.84
CA SER A 100 -4.25 1.17 7.01
C SER A 100 -4.03 2.48 7.75
N MET A 101 -4.96 2.89 8.61
CA MET A 101 -4.82 4.09 9.45
C MET A 101 -3.66 3.92 10.44
N ILE A 102 -3.66 2.83 11.22
CA ILE A 102 -2.62 2.55 12.21
C ILE A 102 -1.26 2.44 11.53
N GLY A 103 -1.16 1.71 10.41
CA GLY A 103 0.09 1.57 9.66
C GLY A 103 0.63 2.91 9.18
N SER A 104 -0.24 3.79 8.69
CA SER A 104 0.15 5.14 8.25
C SER A 104 0.65 5.98 9.43
N PHE A 105 -0.03 5.94 10.58
CA PHE A 105 0.42 6.64 11.78
C PHE A 105 1.76 6.12 12.30
N VAL A 106 1.95 4.79 12.40
CA VAL A 106 3.21 4.19 12.86
C VAL A 106 4.36 4.58 11.92
N GLY A 107 4.14 4.51 10.60
CA GLY A 107 5.16 4.90 9.62
C GLY A 107 5.55 6.38 9.71
N LEU A 108 4.56 7.27 9.95
CA LEU A 108 4.83 8.69 10.20
C LEU A 108 5.57 8.92 11.52
N LEU A 109 5.18 8.22 12.59
CA LEU A 109 5.83 8.34 13.90
C LEU A 109 7.30 7.92 13.84
N GLU A 110 7.62 6.82 13.16
CA GLU A 110 9.00 6.38 12.94
C GLU A 110 9.81 7.46 12.21
N GLN A 111 9.26 8.07 11.16
CA GLN A 111 9.91 9.19 10.45
C GLN A 111 10.15 10.41 11.35
N THR A 112 9.20 10.74 12.24
CA THR A 112 9.35 11.88 13.15
C THR A 112 10.34 11.63 14.30
N GLY A 113 10.52 10.38 14.72
CA GLY A 113 11.43 9.99 15.80
C GLY A 113 12.90 9.88 15.38
N THR A 114 13.18 9.64 14.09
CA THR A 114 14.55 9.44 13.56
C THR A 114 15.01 10.57 12.64
N SER A 115 14.85 11.83 13.06
CA SER A 115 15.29 13.02 12.30
C SER A 115 16.81 13.16 12.07
N THR A 116 17.62 12.10 12.19
CA THR A 116 19.09 12.20 12.08
C THR A 116 19.79 11.24 11.11
N SER A 117 19.12 10.39 10.32
CA SER A 117 19.91 9.42 9.50
C SER A 117 19.35 8.94 8.15
N THR A 118 18.58 9.74 7.39
CA THR A 118 18.47 9.51 5.93
C THR A 118 18.62 10.79 5.11
N PRO A 119 19.79 11.04 4.46
CA PRO A 119 19.98 12.19 3.58
C PRO A 119 19.12 12.13 2.30
N VAL A 120 18.64 10.94 1.92
CA VAL A 120 17.90 10.72 0.66
C VAL A 120 16.44 11.20 0.75
N PHE A 121 15.79 11.05 1.90
CA PHE A 121 14.37 11.42 2.07
C PHE A 121 14.18 12.93 2.28
N ASN A 122 15.14 13.59 2.94
CA ASN A 122 15.13 15.03 3.16
C ASN A 122 15.25 15.82 1.84
N LEU A 123 16.01 15.32 0.86
CA LEU A 123 16.10 15.92 -0.48
C LEU A 123 14.82 15.80 -1.30
N ALA A 124 14.02 14.74 -1.11
CA ALA A 124 12.76 14.55 -1.83
C ALA A 124 11.64 15.48 -1.30
N VAL A 125 11.59 15.71 0.01
CA VAL A 125 10.58 16.57 0.66
C VAL A 125 10.90 18.06 0.51
N LYS A 126 12.18 18.46 0.43
CA LYS A 126 12.55 19.88 0.22
C LYS A 126 12.47 20.34 -1.24
N ARG A 127 12.31 19.43 -2.21
CA ARG A 127 12.36 19.74 -3.65
C ARG A 127 11.03 19.78 -4.43
N PRO A 128 9.81 19.89 -3.86
CA PRO A 128 8.65 20.22 -4.70
C PRO A 128 8.62 21.71 -5.09
N PHE A 129 9.23 22.61 -4.30
CA PHE A 129 9.18 24.06 -4.52
C PHE A 129 10.36 24.62 -5.35
N TYR A 130 11.56 24.01 -5.25
CA TYR A 130 12.80 24.50 -5.88
C TYR A 130 12.76 24.49 -7.43
N TRP A 131 11.97 23.60 -8.05
CA TRP A 131 11.87 23.49 -9.52
C TRP A 131 10.99 24.57 -10.15
N LYS A 132 10.16 25.28 -9.38
CA LYS A 132 9.27 26.31 -9.94
C LYS A 132 9.99 27.63 -10.20
N GLU A 133 11.05 27.92 -9.45
CA GLU A 133 11.81 29.17 -9.55
C GLU A 133 12.90 29.10 -10.63
N LYS A 134 13.59 27.96 -10.77
CA LYS A 134 14.64 27.75 -11.79
C LYS A 134 14.09 27.65 -13.23
N ALA A 135 12.78 27.45 -13.39
CA ALA A 135 12.12 27.39 -14.70
C ALA A 135 11.74 28.78 -15.29
N ILE A 136 11.84 29.86 -14.51
CA ILE A 136 11.31 31.19 -14.89
C ILE A 136 12.45 32.15 -15.34
N SER A 137 13.72 31.85 -15.06
CA SER A 137 14.86 32.68 -15.44
C SER A 137 15.73 32.02 -16.53
N PRO A 138 15.51 32.33 -17.83
CA PRO A 138 16.30 31.76 -18.93
C PRO A 138 17.78 32.22 -18.95
N LEU A 139 18.20 33.10 -18.04
CA LEU A 139 19.56 33.64 -18.01
C LEU A 139 20.54 32.87 -17.12
N VAL A 140 20.08 31.87 -16.35
CA VAL A 140 20.95 31.07 -15.47
C VAL A 140 21.55 29.85 -16.18
N TYR A 141 21.00 29.43 -17.34
CA TYR A 141 21.44 28.22 -18.03
C TYR A 141 22.81 28.31 -18.74
N VAL A 142 23.34 29.52 -18.97
CA VAL A 142 24.57 29.71 -19.77
C VAL A 142 25.84 29.73 -18.92
N GLN A 143 25.76 29.95 -17.60
CA GLN A 143 26.95 30.05 -16.74
C GLN A 143 27.42 28.71 -16.14
N ASP A 144 26.54 27.71 -16.00
CA ASP A 144 26.87 26.41 -15.37
C ASP A 144 27.72 25.46 -16.25
N TRP A 145 28.11 25.84 -17.47
CA TRP A 145 28.89 25.00 -18.42
C TRP A 145 30.33 25.47 -18.67
N GLN A 146 30.86 26.41 -17.87
CA GLN A 146 32.20 26.98 -18.05
C GLN A 146 33.14 26.89 -16.83
N GLU A 147 32.84 26.03 -15.84
CA GLU A 147 33.79 25.68 -14.77
C GLU A 147 33.91 24.17 -14.58
#